data_AF-A0A8S3FYW0-F1
#
_entry.id   AF-A0A8S3FYW0-F1
#
_cell.length_a   1.000
_cell.length_b   1.000
_cell.length_c   1.000
_cell.angle_alpha   90.00
_cell.angle_beta   90.00
_cell.angle_gamma   90.00
#
_symmetry.space_group_name_H-M   'P 1'
#
loop_
_entity.id
_entity.type
_entity.pdbx_description
1 polymer ?
#
loop_
_entity_poly.entity_id
_entity_poly.type
_entity_poly.pdbx_seq_one_letter_code
_entity_poly.pdbx_strand_id
1 'polypeptide(L)'
;KHVQSSRRKSTTFPIFVYEEEQINNNRRLSVCPNFQRRLSTISQLYLPNGNEYHLQERMPPTGLEYQQNIISTIATTTNENENETIDGERRLSIITKYSLNNNQINDVDQYEINNKKLLFIIEPMITGLLLFPILVLFWETGWNLSLIFLNVINKFSSDLHLDEFTQEDFESYTWQSLFFSYLVVEILLLVLYMLQDFIYNNLKNKNSLIKILILKFHIFLLSTIYIVQWEMLWTIWDQFTPHEWYFEFTLSLTSLFSLIVFIGHLSDLVCSPFLFSYDSIEFNIQFGCPLLTRQMKQWKINLINFILYEIIISNLSIITWRGFYHFLDSFFYPDNLTMSAGLCLLIGYLLYFPLMYFQTYLEELNLKYDFWTFISINFPQFYRNIRHLLAFLSCVFVWRGYWLLYDEYLYIFEDYYKTYLLFYFISFLFLSLIQTSSSINGPLSNIDDKNQFFPLYPHCYVSIVQRKISQ
;
A
#
# COMPACT_ATOMS: atom_id res chain seq x y z
N LYS A 1 8.50 -10.36 47.49
CA LYS A 1 9.48 -9.47 48.13
C LYS A 1 10.79 -9.63 47.37
N HIS A 2 11.23 -8.54 46.72
CA HIS A 2 12.42 -8.37 45.87
C HIS A 2 12.52 -9.20 44.59
N VAL A 3 11.91 -8.67 43.52
CA VAL A 3 12.43 -8.81 42.15
C VAL A 3 13.16 -7.50 41.86
N GLN A 4 14.48 -7.58 41.71
CA GLN A 4 15.34 -6.46 41.36
C GLN A 4 15.11 -6.09 39.89
N SER A 5 14.65 -4.87 39.66
CA SER A 5 14.63 -4.25 38.34
C SER A 5 16.05 -3.83 37.95
N SER A 6 16.63 -4.50 36.97
CA SER A 6 17.87 -4.07 36.33
C SER A 6 17.58 -2.87 35.43
N ARG A 7 17.70 -1.68 36.02
CA ARG A 7 17.74 -0.39 35.32
C ARG A 7 18.91 -0.39 34.33
N ARG A 8 18.63 -0.17 33.03
CA ARG A 8 19.61 0.31 32.06
C ARG A 8 20.24 1.60 32.58
N LYS A 9 21.55 1.59 32.79
CA LYS A 9 22.35 2.81 32.99
C LYS A 9 22.67 3.36 31.61
N SER A 10 22.29 4.61 31.37
CA SER A 10 22.78 5.38 30.23
C SER A 10 24.30 5.51 30.33
N THR A 11 25.00 4.85 29.42
CA THR A 11 26.43 5.06 29.20
C THR A 11 26.59 6.38 28.46
N THR A 12 26.92 7.43 29.22
CA THR A 12 27.54 8.65 28.68
C THR A 12 28.88 8.28 28.05
N PHE A 13 28.96 8.37 26.73
CA PHE A 13 30.22 8.30 26.00
C PHE A 13 30.96 9.65 26.05
N PRO A 14 32.31 9.64 26.00
CA PRO A 14 33.13 10.81 26.20
C PRO A 14 33.11 11.74 24.98
N ILE A 15 33.04 13.03 25.28
CA ILE A 15 33.16 14.14 24.34
C ILE A 15 34.55 14.08 23.69
N PHE A 16 34.60 13.79 22.39
CA PHE A 16 35.77 14.06 21.56
C PHE A 16 35.85 15.55 21.30
N VAL A 17 36.87 16.19 21.86
CA VAL A 17 37.27 17.57 21.58
C VAL A 17 37.95 17.58 20.21
N TYR A 18 37.29 18.15 19.21
CA TYR A 18 37.92 18.54 17.96
C TYR A 18 38.55 19.93 18.13
N GLU A 19 39.88 19.98 18.14
CA GLU A 19 40.68 21.15 17.79
C GLU A 19 40.81 21.19 16.25
N GLU A 20 40.33 22.27 15.62
CA GLU A 20 40.81 22.72 14.30
C GLU A 20 40.34 24.18 14.13
N GLU A 21 41.26 25.13 14.36
CA GLU A 21 42.04 25.86 13.36
C GLU A 21 41.26 26.91 12.56
N GLN A 22 41.54 28.16 12.93
CA GLN A 22 41.16 29.37 12.22
C GLN A 22 41.91 29.46 10.88
N ILE A 23 41.18 29.47 9.76
CA ILE A 23 41.67 30.09 8.53
C ILE A 23 40.66 31.10 8.02
N ASN A 24 41.06 32.35 8.22
CA ASN A 24 40.51 33.55 7.64
C ASN A 24 40.86 33.58 6.15
N ASN A 25 39.90 33.79 5.25
CA ASN A 25 40.15 34.60 4.04
C ASN A 25 38.87 35.03 3.31
N ASN A 26 38.74 36.35 3.24
CA ASN A 26 37.83 37.10 2.39
C ASN A 26 38.08 36.84 0.89
N ARG A 27 37.00 36.68 0.10
CA ARG A 27 36.91 37.23 -1.26
C ARG A 27 35.45 37.41 -1.69
N ARG A 28 35.06 38.69 -1.84
CA ARG A 28 33.88 39.14 -2.60
C ARG A 28 34.16 38.97 -4.10
N LEU A 29 33.14 38.64 -4.90
CA LEU A 29 32.54 39.54 -5.90
C LEU A 29 31.50 38.82 -6.78
N SER A 30 30.32 39.43 -6.81
CA SER A 30 29.26 39.49 -7.85
C SER A 30 29.55 38.89 -9.23
N VAL A 31 28.55 38.21 -9.83
CA VAL A 31 27.86 38.55 -11.11
C VAL A 31 26.64 37.62 -11.30
N CYS A 32 25.44 38.20 -11.41
CA CYS A 32 24.29 37.69 -12.19
C CYS A 32 24.26 38.53 -13.49
N PRO A 33 23.80 38.03 -14.66
CA PRO A 33 22.37 37.70 -14.84
C PRO A 33 22.00 36.64 -15.91
N ASN A 34 20.70 36.30 -15.92
CA ASN A 34 19.88 35.82 -17.05
C ASN A 34 20.16 34.42 -17.65
N PHE A 35 19.31 33.45 -17.26
CA PHE A 35 19.00 32.29 -18.11
C PHE A 35 17.49 32.24 -18.39
N GLN A 36 17.13 32.53 -19.64
CA GLN A 36 15.77 32.38 -20.17
C GLN A 36 15.39 30.90 -20.21
N ARG A 37 14.27 30.55 -19.57
CA ARG A 37 13.69 29.20 -19.58
C ARG A 37 12.95 29.00 -20.91
N ARG A 38 13.47 28.13 -21.79
CA ARG A 38 12.71 27.62 -22.94
C ARG A 38 11.63 26.66 -22.44
N LEU A 39 10.38 27.04 -22.62
CA LEU A 39 9.22 26.16 -22.47
C LEU A 39 9.22 25.14 -23.62
N SER A 40 9.44 23.86 -23.32
CA SER A 40 9.15 22.78 -24.25
C SER A 40 7.68 22.36 -24.09
N THR A 41 6.83 22.88 -24.97
CA THR A 41 5.47 22.39 -25.16
C THR A 41 5.51 21.11 -25.98
N ILE A 42 5.34 19.96 -25.32
CA ILE A 42 5.05 18.70 -26.01
C ILE A 42 3.54 18.63 -26.22
N SER A 43 3.10 18.91 -27.45
CA SER A 43 1.73 18.73 -27.90
C SER A 43 1.43 17.25 -28.10
N GLN A 44 0.40 16.75 -27.41
CA GLN A 44 -0.13 15.40 -27.65
C GLN A 44 -0.91 15.40 -28.98
N LEU A 45 -0.41 14.64 -29.96
CA LEU A 45 -1.05 14.39 -31.25
C LEU A 45 -1.91 13.12 -31.14
N TYR A 46 -3.22 13.28 -31.26
CA TYR A 46 -4.18 12.20 -31.42
C TYR A 46 -4.20 11.72 -32.89
N LEU A 47 -4.14 10.41 -33.11
CA LEU A 47 -4.62 9.78 -34.34
C LEU A 47 -5.34 8.45 -34.01
N PRO A 48 -6.52 8.20 -34.62
CA PRO A 48 -7.25 6.95 -34.45
C PRO A 48 -6.86 5.95 -35.56
N ASN A 49 -6.78 4.66 -35.21
CA ASN A 49 -7.46 3.60 -35.97
C ASN A 49 -7.23 2.22 -35.34
N GLY A 50 -8.29 1.42 -35.40
CA GLY A 50 -8.44 0.15 -34.73
C GLY A 50 -7.72 -1.02 -35.39
N ASN A 51 -7.42 -2.01 -34.55
CA ASN A 51 -7.68 -3.42 -34.77
C ASN A 51 -7.55 -4.15 -33.43
N GLU A 52 -8.33 -5.22 -33.32
CA GLU A 52 -8.79 -5.89 -32.12
C GLU A 52 -7.66 -6.32 -31.17
N TYR A 53 -7.65 -5.66 -30.01
CA TYR A 53 -7.07 -6.14 -28.76
C TYR A 53 -8.17 -5.92 -27.73
N HIS A 54 -8.49 -6.92 -26.90
CA HIS A 54 -9.38 -6.67 -25.77
C HIS A 54 -8.71 -5.61 -24.89
N LEU A 55 -9.20 -4.37 -24.96
CA LEU A 55 -8.88 -3.35 -23.98
C LEU A 55 -9.24 -3.96 -22.62
N GLN A 56 -8.24 -4.28 -21.80
CA GLN A 56 -8.44 -3.98 -20.40
C GLN A 56 -8.52 -2.46 -20.39
N GLU A 57 -9.70 -1.92 -20.12
CA GLU A 57 -9.87 -0.52 -19.69
C GLU A 57 -9.17 -0.37 -18.35
N ARG A 58 -7.84 -0.48 -18.34
CA ARG A 58 -7.03 -0.05 -17.22
C ARG A 58 -7.08 1.46 -17.30
N MET A 59 -7.98 2.04 -16.55
CA MET A 59 -7.91 3.45 -16.23
C MET A 59 -6.49 3.71 -15.71
N PRO A 60 -5.82 4.81 -16.10
CA PRO A 60 -4.72 5.28 -15.27
C PRO A 60 -5.22 5.34 -13.82
N PRO A 61 -4.38 5.18 -12.79
CA PRO A 61 -4.78 5.21 -11.38
C PRO A 61 -5.37 6.57 -10.90
N THR A 62 -5.81 7.40 -11.84
CA THR A 62 -6.20 8.79 -11.73
C THR A 62 -7.38 9.02 -12.68
N GLY A 63 -8.57 8.53 -12.31
CA GLY A 63 -9.79 8.49 -13.12
C GLY A 63 -10.43 9.84 -13.43
N LEU A 64 -9.82 10.65 -14.31
CA LEU A 64 -10.45 11.87 -14.84
C LEU A 64 -11.28 11.63 -16.10
N GLU A 65 -11.00 10.60 -16.89
CA GLU A 65 -11.60 10.44 -18.22
C GLU A 65 -13.09 10.03 -18.18
N TYR A 66 -13.56 9.37 -17.11
CA TYR A 66 -14.94 8.89 -17.03
C TYR A 66 -15.95 9.96 -16.56
N GLN A 67 -15.55 10.89 -15.70
CA GLN A 67 -16.47 11.91 -15.15
C GLN A 67 -16.86 12.99 -16.18
N GLN A 68 -15.99 13.32 -17.14
CA GLN A 68 -16.33 14.28 -18.19
C GLN A 68 -17.43 13.76 -19.13
N ASN A 69 -17.48 12.46 -19.39
CA ASN A 69 -18.50 11.85 -20.25
C ASN A 69 -19.88 11.83 -19.58
N ILE A 70 -19.98 11.52 -18.29
CA ILE A 70 -21.26 11.50 -17.55
C ILE A 70 -21.90 12.90 -17.51
N ILE A 71 -21.12 13.96 -17.30
CA ILE A 71 -21.62 15.33 -17.25
C ILE A 71 -22.20 15.76 -18.61
N SER A 72 -21.59 15.31 -19.71
CA SER A 72 -22.13 15.57 -21.06
C SER A 72 -23.45 14.84 -21.32
N THR A 73 -23.60 13.61 -20.82
CA THR A 73 -24.80 12.78 -21.05
C THR A 73 -25.99 13.27 -20.21
N ILE A 74 -25.75 13.67 -18.96
CA ILE A 74 -26.80 14.20 -18.07
C ILE A 74 -27.34 15.54 -18.60
N ALA A 75 -26.45 16.41 -19.11
CA ALA A 75 -26.85 17.70 -19.70
C ALA A 75 -27.69 17.56 -20.98
N THR A 76 -27.51 16.47 -21.75
CA THR A 76 -28.32 16.19 -22.94
C THR A 76 -29.69 15.60 -22.60
N THR A 77 -29.79 14.74 -21.59
CA THR A 77 -31.07 14.09 -21.23
C THR A 77 -32.08 14.99 -20.55
N THR A 78 -31.65 16.12 -19.95
CA THR A 78 -32.56 17.08 -19.32
C THR A 78 -33.30 17.99 -20.29
N ASN A 79 -32.93 18.04 -21.58
CA ASN A 79 -33.52 18.96 -22.55
C ASN A 79 -34.54 18.33 -23.52
N GLU A 80 -34.74 17.00 -23.52
CA GLU A 80 -35.59 16.33 -24.53
C GLU A 80 -36.98 15.89 -24.03
N ASN A 81 -37.32 16.08 -22.75
CA ASN A 81 -38.57 15.53 -22.17
C ASN A 81 -39.73 16.51 -21.96
N GLU A 82 -39.67 17.71 -22.55
CA GLU A 82 -40.81 18.63 -22.59
C GLU A 82 -41.37 18.71 -24.01
N ASN A 83 -42.24 17.77 -24.39
CA ASN A 83 -43.37 17.96 -25.32
C ASN A 83 -43.92 16.61 -25.80
N GLU A 84 -44.97 16.09 -25.14
CA GLU A 84 -45.97 15.26 -25.82
C GLU A 84 -47.24 15.14 -24.97
N THR A 85 -48.32 15.76 -25.44
CA THR A 85 -49.69 15.62 -24.96
C THR A 85 -50.47 14.72 -25.92
N ILE A 86 -51.23 13.75 -25.38
CA ILE A 86 -52.57 13.27 -25.83
C ILE A 86 -52.91 11.90 -25.18
N ASP A 87 -54.22 11.72 -24.93
CA ASP A 87 -55.00 10.53 -24.53
C ASP A 87 -55.09 10.10 -23.05
N GLY A 88 -56.20 10.55 -22.44
CA GLY A 88 -56.53 10.46 -21.03
C GLY A 88 -57.45 9.30 -20.58
N GLU A 89 -57.91 8.40 -21.45
CA GLU A 89 -58.90 7.38 -21.02
C GLU A 89 -58.43 5.91 -21.06
N ARG A 90 -57.26 5.61 -21.65
CA ARG A 90 -56.63 4.27 -21.53
C ARG A 90 -55.69 4.12 -20.33
N ARG A 91 -55.41 5.21 -19.60
CA ARG A 91 -54.42 5.22 -18.51
C ARG A 91 -54.94 4.61 -17.20
N LEU A 92 -56.24 4.65 -16.89
CA LEU A 92 -56.71 4.26 -15.55
C LEU A 92 -56.55 2.77 -15.22
N SER A 93 -56.64 1.86 -16.20
CA SER A 93 -56.48 0.41 -15.98
C SER A 93 -55.02 -0.07 -16.03
N ILE A 94 -54.13 0.71 -16.66
CA ILE A 94 -52.67 0.48 -16.62
C ILE A 94 -52.09 1.06 -15.33
N ILE A 95 -52.60 2.21 -14.85
CA ILE A 95 -52.17 2.82 -13.59
C ILE A 95 -52.47 1.92 -12.39
N THR A 96 -53.56 1.15 -12.38
CA THR A 96 -53.85 0.23 -11.25
C THR A 96 -52.95 -1.01 -11.24
N LYS A 97 -52.43 -1.45 -12.39
CA LYS A 97 -51.43 -2.53 -12.47
C LYS A 97 -50.01 -2.03 -12.20
N TYR A 98 -49.70 -0.77 -12.55
CA TYR A 98 -48.44 -0.12 -12.21
C TYR A 98 -48.36 0.31 -10.73
N SER A 99 -49.46 0.72 -10.10
CA SER A 99 -49.45 1.14 -8.69
C SER A 99 -49.25 -0.01 -7.72
N LEU A 100 -49.65 -1.24 -8.08
CA LEU A 100 -49.36 -2.45 -7.31
C LEU A 100 -47.91 -2.92 -7.48
N ASN A 101 -47.27 -2.60 -8.61
CA ASN A 101 -45.86 -2.91 -8.85
C ASN A 101 -44.92 -1.85 -8.25
N ASN A 102 -45.35 -0.59 -8.15
CA ASN A 102 -44.56 0.49 -7.55
C ASN A 102 -44.29 0.29 -6.05
N ASN A 103 -45.21 -0.34 -5.30
CA ASN A 103 -44.94 -0.62 -3.88
C ASN A 103 -43.85 -1.69 -3.70
N GLN A 104 -43.82 -2.71 -4.57
CA GLN A 104 -42.74 -3.72 -4.54
C GLN A 104 -41.40 -3.18 -5.07
N ILE A 105 -41.42 -2.29 -6.06
CA ILE A 105 -40.21 -1.64 -6.58
C ILE A 105 -39.61 -0.70 -5.51
N ASN A 106 -40.45 0.07 -4.82
CA ASN A 106 -40.00 0.96 -3.74
C ASN A 106 -39.35 0.17 -2.58
N ASP A 107 -39.88 -1.00 -2.23
CA ASP A 107 -39.31 -1.84 -1.17
C ASP A 107 -37.94 -2.43 -1.56
N VAL A 108 -37.77 -2.84 -2.82
CA VAL A 108 -36.49 -3.37 -3.34
C VAL A 108 -35.42 -2.27 -3.41
N ASP A 109 -35.78 -1.08 -3.92
CA ASP A 109 -34.87 0.05 -4.02
C ASP A 109 -34.44 0.55 -2.63
N GLN A 110 -35.37 0.57 -1.67
CA GLN A 110 -35.08 1.00 -0.30
C GLN A 110 -34.21 -0.02 0.46
N TYR A 111 -34.39 -1.31 0.21
CA TYR A 111 -33.49 -2.36 0.71
C TYR A 111 -32.07 -2.22 0.15
N GLU A 112 -31.93 -1.97 -1.16
CA GLU A 112 -30.62 -1.78 -1.79
C GLU A 112 -29.91 -0.52 -1.24
N ILE A 113 -30.63 0.58 -1.06
CA ILE A 113 -30.09 1.82 -0.46
C ILE A 113 -29.61 1.59 0.97
N ASN A 114 -30.39 0.87 1.79
CA ASN A 114 -30.02 0.58 3.17
C ASN A 114 -28.79 -0.33 3.25
N ASN A 115 -28.72 -1.36 2.40
CA ASN A 115 -27.53 -2.22 2.30
C ASN A 115 -26.29 -1.44 1.86
N LYS A 116 -26.41 -0.52 0.90
CA LYS A 116 -25.31 0.35 0.45
C LYS A 116 -24.77 1.21 1.59
N LYS A 117 -25.65 1.86 2.36
CA LYS A 117 -25.26 2.65 3.53
C LYS A 117 -24.59 1.81 4.61
N LEU A 118 -25.09 0.60 4.83
CA LEU A 118 -24.52 -0.33 5.80
C LEU A 118 -23.11 -0.77 5.38
N LEU A 119 -22.92 -1.14 4.11
CA LEU A 119 -21.63 -1.54 3.55
C LEU A 119 -20.59 -0.41 3.66
N PHE A 120 -20.98 0.83 3.34
CA PHE A 120 -20.11 2.00 3.46
C PHE A 120 -19.52 2.16 4.88
N ILE A 121 -20.32 1.89 5.92
CA ILE A 121 -19.87 1.98 7.33
C ILE A 121 -19.06 0.73 7.73
N ILE A 122 -19.55 -0.46 7.35
CA ILE A 122 -18.97 -1.72 7.81
C ILE A 122 -17.62 -2.02 7.13
N GLU A 123 -17.44 -1.64 5.87
CA GLU A 123 -16.25 -1.98 5.08
C GLU A 123 -14.94 -1.49 5.74
N PRO A 124 -14.75 -0.19 6.04
CA PRO A 124 -13.55 0.30 6.72
C PRO A 124 -13.38 -0.27 8.13
N MET A 125 -14.48 -0.58 8.83
CA MET A 125 -14.41 -1.18 10.17
C MET A 125 -13.90 -2.63 10.12
N ILE A 126 -14.44 -3.47 9.24
CA ILE A 126 -14.00 -4.88 9.12
C ILE A 126 -12.57 -4.93 8.61
N THR A 127 -12.26 -4.19 7.55
CA THR A 127 -10.93 -4.21 6.94
C THR A 127 -9.88 -3.62 7.88
N GLY A 128 -10.15 -2.44 8.45
CA GLY A 128 -9.23 -1.76 9.36
C GLY A 128 -9.08 -2.44 10.73
N LEU A 129 -10.16 -2.86 11.39
CA LEU A 129 -10.08 -3.35 12.78
C LEU A 129 -9.94 -4.86 12.93
N LEU A 130 -10.34 -5.65 11.92
CA LEU A 130 -10.36 -7.12 12.01
C LEU A 130 -9.36 -7.78 11.06
N LEU A 131 -9.35 -7.39 9.79
CA LEU A 131 -8.45 -8.02 8.80
C LEU A 131 -7.02 -7.49 8.89
N PHE A 132 -6.87 -6.19 9.10
CA PHE A 132 -5.54 -5.56 9.14
C PHE A 132 -4.65 -6.07 10.27
N PRO A 133 -5.10 -6.24 11.53
CA PRO A 133 -4.26 -6.83 12.58
C PRO A 133 -3.71 -8.21 12.19
N ILE A 134 -4.54 -9.04 11.55
CA ILE A 134 -4.13 -10.40 11.12
C ILE A 134 -3.11 -10.33 9.99
N LEU A 135 -3.24 -9.37 9.09
CA LEU A 135 -2.23 -9.09 8.06
C LEU A 135 -0.91 -8.65 8.69
N VAL A 136 -0.95 -7.72 9.66
CA VAL A 136 0.26 -7.27 10.36
C VAL A 136 0.89 -8.43 11.13
N LEU A 137 0.10 -9.30 11.74
CA LEU A 137 0.56 -10.50 12.43
C LEU A 137 1.31 -11.46 11.47
N PHE A 138 0.82 -11.62 10.25
CA PHE A 138 1.54 -12.39 9.21
C PHE A 138 2.90 -11.76 8.89
N TRP A 139 2.95 -10.44 8.71
CA TRP A 139 4.20 -9.72 8.42
C TRP A 139 5.18 -9.80 9.58
N GLU A 140 4.73 -9.54 10.81
CA GLU A 140 5.55 -9.58 12.02
C GLU A 140 6.19 -10.95 12.24
N THR A 141 5.39 -12.00 12.12
CA THR A 141 5.87 -13.38 12.30
C THR A 141 6.80 -13.81 11.18
N GLY A 142 6.53 -13.40 9.93
CA GLY A 142 7.42 -13.66 8.80
C GLY A 142 8.73 -12.89 8.89
N TRP A 143 8.70 -11.64 9.38
CA TRP A 143 9.88 -10.81 9.61
C TRP A 143 10.83 -11.48 10.61
N ASN A 144 10.30 -11.87 11.77
CA ASN A 144 11.07 -12.58 12.80
C ASN A 144 11.59 -13.95 12.33
N LEU A 145 10.81 -14.70 11.53
CA LEU A 145 11.30 -15.94 10.92
C LEU A 145 12.45 -15.67 9.94
N SER A 146 12.40 -14.58 9.18
CA SER A 146 13.45 -14.18 8.25
C SER A 146 14.74 -13.82 9.00
N LEU A 147 14.64 -13.11 10.12
CA LEU A 147 15.77 -12.85 11.03
C LEU A 147 16.37 -14.14 11.61
N ILE A 148 15.55 -15.08 12.06
CA ILE A 148 16.03 -16.38 12.56
C ILE A 148 16.77 -17.14 11.44
N PHE A 149 16.23 -17.15 10.22
CA PHE A 149 16.87 -17.77 9.07
C PHE A 149 18.20 -17.09 8.71
N LEU A 150 18.24 -15.76 8.74
CA LEU A 150 19.45 -14.98 8.51
C LEU A 150 20.53 -15.29 9.58
N ASN A 151 20.13 -15.40 10.84
CA ASN A 151 21.02 -15.82 11.93
C ASN A 151 21.63 -17.20 11.68
N VAL A 152 20.84 -18.16 11.18
CA VAL A 152 21.34 -19.48 10.81
C VAL A 152 22.34 -19.40 9.65
N ILE A 153 22.07 -18.58 8.62
CA ILE A 153 23.00 -18.37 7.51
C ILE A 153 24.30 -17.70 7.98
N ASN A 154 24.19 -16.67 8.83
CA ASN A 154 25.34 -15.92 9.32
C ASN A 154 26.23 -16.80 10.22
N LYS A 155 25.64 -17.60 11.12
CA LYS A 155 26.37 -18.59 11.94
C LYS A 155 26.94 -19.76 11.13
N PHE A 156 26.39 -20.08 9.96
CA PHE A 156 27.05 -21.02 9.03
C PHE A 156 28.40 -20.48 8.52
N SER A 157 28.64 -19.16 8.64
CA SER A 157 29.94 -18.52 8.40
C SER A 157 30.87 -18.59 9.62
N SER A 158 30.34 -18.75 10.84
CA SER A 158 31.08 -18.75 12.12
C SER A 158 30.60 -19.87 13.05
N ASP A 159 31.16 -21.08 12.89
CA ASP A 159 31.12 -22.25 13.80
C ASP A 159 29.87 -22.47 14.70
N LEU A 160 29.10 -23.50 14.34
CA LEU A 160 27.88 -24.01 14.99
C LEU A 160 27.98 -24.21 16.53
N HIS A 161 27.49 -23.25 17.30
CA HIS A 161 26.95 -23.48 18.66
C HIS A 161 25.59 -22.78 18.78
N LEU A 162 24.53 -23.58 18.84
CA LEU A 162 23.11 -23.15 18.75
C LEU A 162 22.41 -22.96 20.11
N ASP A 163 23.13 -23.07 21.23
CA ASP A 163 22.46 -23.34 22.51
C ASP A 163 22.07 -22.13 23.35
N GLU A 164 22.56 -20.92 23.08
CA GLU A 164 22.10 -19.71 23.81
C GLU A 164 22.01 -18.52 22.85
N PHE A 165 20.79 -18.18 22.41
CA PHE A 165 20.51 -16.88 21.79
C PHE A 165 20.21 -15.89 22.91
N THR A 166 21.20 -15.09 23.33
CA THR A 166 20.91 -13.91 24.15
C THR A 166 20.63 -12.70 23.26
N GLN A 167 19.71 -11.84 23.68
CA GLN A 167 19.22 -10.68 22.91
C GLN A 167 20.31 -9.60 22.71
N GLU A 168 21.46 -9.72 23.38
CA GLU A 168 22.64 -8.85 23.21
C GLU A 168 23.59 -9.35 22.11
N ASP A 169 23.38 -10.57 21.57
CA ASP A 169 24.21 -11.22 20.55
C ASP A 169 23.61 -11.14 19.14
N PHE A 170 22.81 -10.13 18.82
CA PHE A 170 22.59 -9.78 17.41
C PHE A 170 23.90 -9.20 16.86
N GLU A 171 24.84 -10.11 16.60
CA GLU A 171 26.09 -9.87 15.91
C GLU A 171 25.80 -9.05 14.64
N SER A 172 26.70 -8.12 14.33
CA SER A 172 26.68 -7.42 13.05
C SER A 172 26.67 -8.48 11.94
N TYR A 173 25.64 -8.50 11.12
CA TYR A 173 25.57 -9.44 10.00
C TYR A 173 26.68 -9.06 9.03
N THR A 174 27.32 -10.07 8.45
CA THR A 174 28.28 -9.77 7.39
C THR A 174 27.55 -9.13 6.22
N TRP A 175 28.15 -8.10 5.59
CA TRP A 175 27.57 -7.48 4.39
C TRP A 175 27.27 -8.53 3.30
N GLN A 176 28.08 -9.60 3.25
CA GLN A 176 27.92 -10.71 2.32
C GLN A 176 26.65 -11.52 2.58
N SER A 177 26.29 -11.86 3.83
CA SER A 177 25.11 -12.66 4.13
C SER A 177 23.81 -11.91 3.79
N LEU A 178 23.76 -10.61 4.12
CA LEU A 178 22.63 -9.74 3.81
C LEU A 178 22.49 -9.51 2.30
N PHE A 179 23.57 -9.06 1.65
CA PHE A 179 23.53 -8.73 0.22
C PHE A 179 23.29 -9.96 -0.66
N PHE A 180 23.87 -11.11 -0.32
CA PHE A 180 23.63 -12.35 -1.06
C PHE A 180 22.17 -12.80 -0.95
N SER A 181 21.60 -12.77 0.26
CA SER A 181 20.19 -13.13 0.47
C SER A 181 19.25 -12.18 -0.26
N TYR A 182 19.53 -10.87 -0.23
CA TYR A 182 18.81 -9.87 -1.02
C TYR A 182 18.90 -10.15 -2.53
N LEU A 183 20.09 -10.43 -3.08
CA LEU A 183 20.25 -10.75 -4.50
C LEU A 183 19.49 -12.02 -4.91
N VAL A 184 19.47 -13.06 -4.07
CA VAL A 184 18.71 -14.28 -4.33
C VAL A 184 17.21 -13.96 -4.44
N VAL A 185 16.70 -13.14 -3.52
CA VAL A 185 15.30 -12.68 -3.52
C VAL A 185 14.98 -11.87 -4.78
N GLU A 186 15.84 -10.95 -5.19
CA GLU A 186 15.67 -10.16 -6.42
C GLU A 186 15.67 -11.03 -7.68
N ILE A 187 16.52 -12.07 -7.74
CA ILE A 187 16.52 -13.03 -8.85
C ILE A 187 15.21 -13.83 -8.87
N LEU A 188 14.70 -14.25 -7.70
CA LEU A 188 13.42 -14.95 -7.61
C LEU A 188 12.26 -14.06 -8.07
N LEU A 189 12.22 -12.80 -7.65
CA LEU A 189 11.24 -11.82 -8.12
C LEU A 189 11.33 -11.64 -9.64
N LEU A 190 12.54 -11.43 -10.19
CA LEU A 190 12.74 -11.33 -11.63
C LEU A 190 12.20 -12.55 -12.38
N VAL A 191 12.45 -13.77 -11.87
CA VAL A 191 11.92 -15.00 -12.45
C VAL A 191 10.39 -15.00 -12.42
N LEU A 192 9.77 -14.59 -11.31
CA LEU A 192 8.31 -14.48 -11.21
C LEU A 192 7.74 -13.45 -12.21
N TYR A 193 8.36 -12.27 -12.33
CA TYR A 193 7.98 -11.26 -13.32
C TYR A 193 8.08 -11.77 -14.76
N MET A 194 9.12 -12.53 -15.07
CA MET A 194 9.31 -13.09 -16.42
C MET A 194 8.35 -14.26 -16.70
N LEU A 195 7.93 -15.01 -15.68
CA LEU A 195 7.02 -16.15 -15.80
C LEU A 195 5.54 -15.80 -15.60
N GLN A 196 5.20 -14.57 -15.22
CA GLN A 196 3.83 -14.18 -14.86
C GLN A 196 2.78 -14.52 -15.94
N ASP A 197 3.10 -14.27 -17.21
CA ASP A 197 2.17 -14.53 -18.32
C ASP A 197 1.98 -16.02 -18.55
N PHE A 198 3.04 -16.81 -18.37
CA PHE A 198 2.97 -18.26 -18.44
C PHE A 198 2.13 -18.82 -17.30
N ILE A 199 2.35 -18.35 -16.06
CA ILE A 199 1.59 -18.74 -14.87
C ILE A 199 0.11 -18.39 -15.06
N TYR A 200 -0.19 -17.17 -15.50
CA TYR A 200 -1.55 -16.69 -15.77
C TYR A 200 -2.28 -17.57 -16.79
N ASN A 201 -1.65 -17.81 -17.95
CA ASN A 201 -2.24 -18.61 -19.03
C ASN A 201 -2.45 -20.08 -18.62
N ASN A 202 -1.50 -20.65 -17.88
CA ASN A 202 -1.62 -22.01 -17.38
C ASN A 202 -2.77 -22.12 -16.36
N LEU A 203 -2.88 -21.17 -15.43
CA LEU A 203 -3.94 -21.14 -14.41
C LEU A 203 -5.34 -20.94 -14.98
N LYS A 204 -5.49 -20.13 -16.04
CA LYS A 204 -6.78 -19.85 -16.68
C LYS A 204 -7.47 -21.12 -17.20
N ASN A 205 -6.68 -22.11 -17.62
CA ASN A 205 -7.18 -23.33 -18.27
C ASN A 205 -7.37 -24.52 -17.31
N LYS A 206 -7.17 -24.35 -16.00
CA LYS A 206 -7.26 -25.43 -15.00
C LYS A 206 -8.61 -25.48 -14.29
N ASN A 207 -8.90 -26.62 -13.67
CA ASN A 207 -10.05 -26.83 -12.79
C ASN A 207 -10.07 -25.81 -11.64
N SER A 208 -11.27 -25.41 -11.20
CA SER A 208 -11.47 -24.38 -10.17
C SER A 208 -10.69 -24.64 -8.87
N LEU A 209 -10.66 -25.88 -8.37
CA LEU A 209 -9.91 -26.23 -7.15
C LEU A 209 -8.38 -26.15 -7.32
N ILE A 210 -7.86 -26.56 -8.47
CA ILE A 210 -6.42 -26.47 -8.76
C ILE A 210 -6.03 -24.99 -8.90
N LYS A 211 -6.89 -24.21 -9.55
CA LYS A 211 -6.75 -22.77 -9.75
C LYS A 211 -6.67 -22.02 -8.42
N ILE A 212 -7.71 -22.16 -7.60
CA ILE A 212 -7.64 -22.39 -6.14
C ILE A 212 -6.25 -22.36 -5.49
N LEU A 213 -5.76 -23.58 -5.31
CA LEU A 213 -4.54 -23.92 -4.58
C LEU A 213 -3.30 -23.27 -5.18
N ILE A 214 -3.14 -23.27 -6.50
CA ILE A 214 -1.97 -22.67 -7.15
C ILE A 214 -1.94 -21.16 -6.94
N LEU A 215 -3.09 -20.47 -7.01
CA LEU A 215 -3.16 -19.04 -6.72
C LEU A 215 -2.74 -18.74 -5.28
N LYS A 216 -3.25 -19.50 -4.30
CA LYS A 216 -2.87 -19.31 -2.89
C LYS A 216 -1.40 -19.60 -2.64
N PHE A 217 -0.88 -20.66 -3.24
CA PHE A 217 0.55 -20.97 -3.16
C PHE A 217 1.40 -19.86 -3.76
N HIS A 218 1.01 -19.31 -4.92
CA HIS A 218 1.70 -18.18 -5.54
C HIS A 218 1.69 -16.93 -4.63
N ILE A 219 0.54 -16.59 -4.06
CA ILE A 219 0.41 -15.45 -3.14
C ILE A 219 1.31 -15.63 -1.91
N PHE A 220 1.32 -16.82 -1.31
CA PHE A 220 2.16 -17.14 -0.15
C PHE A 220 3.66 -17.07 -0.48
N LEU A 221 4.07 -17.62 -1.62
CA LEU A 221 5.45 -17.58 -2.06
C LEU A 221 5.89 -16.13 -2.28
N LEU A 222 5.07 -15.35 -2.98
CA LEU A 222 5.34 -13.94 -3.26
C LEU A 222 5.42 -13.11 -1.96
N SER A 223 4.53 -13.35 -1.00
CA SER A 223 4.56 -12.62 0.28
C SER A 223 5.79 -12.95 1.11
N THR A 224 6.20 -14.22 1.11
CA THR A 224 7.45 -14.65 1.77
C THR A 224 8.64 -13.93 1.14
N ILE A 225 8.72 -13.89 -0.19
CA ILE A 225 9.81 -13.22 -0.92
C ILE A 225 9.84 -11.72 -0.59
N TYR A 226 8.69 -11.04 -0.57
CA TYR A 226 8.61 -9.63 -0.19
C TYR A 226 9.03 -9.36 1.26
N ILE A 227 8.61 -10.20 2.21
CA ILE A 227 9.04 -10.08 3.60
C ILE A 227 10.56 -10.17 3.69
N VAL A 228 11.18 -11.15 3.04
CA VAL A 228 12.64 -11.29 3.05
C VAL A 228 13.30 -10.09 2.34
N GLN A 229 12.77 -9.60 1.22
CA GLN A 229 13.28 -8.41 0.53
C GLN A 229 13.31 -7.19 1.45
N TRP A 230 12.18 -6.92 2.10
CA TRP A 230 12.01 -5.78 3.01
C TRP A 230 12.92 -5.91 4.23
N GLU A 231 12.95 -7.10 4.84
CA GLU A 231 13.81 -7.36 5.99
C GLU A 231 15.28 -7.10 5.62
N MET A 232 15.82 -7.76 4.59
CA MET A 232 17.25 -7.66 4.25
C MET A 232 17.66 -6.20 4.02
N LEU A 233 16.82 -5.43 3.32
CA LEU A 233 17.10 -4.01 3.07
C LEU A 233 17.03 -3.20 4.36
N TRP A 234 16.01 -3.43 5.19
CA TRP A 234 15.87 -2.78 6.49
C TRP A 234 17.09 -3.04 7.39
N THR A 235 17.57 -4.28 7.46
CA THR A 235 18.78 -4.62 8.23
C THR A 235 20.05 -4.01 7.64
N ILE A 236 20.19 -3.97 6.32
CA ILE A 236 21.32 -3.29 5.66
C ILE A 236 21.33 -1.82 6.06
N TRP A 237 20.16 -1.17 6.04
CA TRP A 237 20.06 0.22 6.48
C TRP A 237 20.42 0.35 7.96
N ASP A 238 19.92 -0.51 8.83
CA ASP A 238 20.26 -0.52 10.25
C ASP A 238 21.75 -0.64 10.49
N GLN A 239 22.43 -1.58 9.84
CA GLN A 239 23.83 -1.86 10.16
C GLN A 239 24.82 -0.90 9.51
N PHE A 240 24.49 -0.36 8.34
CA PHE A 240 25.43 0.41 7.52
C PHE A 240 25.11 1.90 7.46
N THR A 241 24.08 2.39 8.16
CA THR A 241 23.84 3.83 8.29
C THR A 241 23.98 4.35 9.72
N PRO A 242 24.37 5.63 9.88
CA PRO A 242 24.41 6.25 11.20
C PRO A 242 23.03 6.22 11.86
N HIS A 243 22.95 5.70 13.08
CA HIS A 243 21.76 5.68 13.94
C HIS A 243 21.36 7.04 14.51
N GLU A 244 21.65 8.10 13.79
CA GLU A 244 21.31 9.45 14.16
C GLU A 244 19.93 9.78 13.58
N TRP A 245 18.95 10.06 14.43
CA TRP A 245 17.55 10.24 13.99
C TRP A 245 17.38 11.27 12.87
N TYR A 246 18.20 12.33 12.86
CA TYR A 246 18.13 13.37 11.83
C TYR A 246 18.69 12.88 10.50
N PHE A 247 19.70 12.00 10.50
CA PHE A 247 20.23 11.41 9.28
C PHE A 247 19.18 10.50 8.63
N GLU A 248 18.61 9.57 9.39
CA GLU A 248 17.60 8.67 8.87
C GLU A 248 16.34 9.42 8.41
N PHE A 249 15.88 10.42 9.18
CA PHE A 249 14.73 11.23 8.81
C PHE A 249 14.97 12.07 7.55
N THR A 250 16.16 12.68 7.39
CA THR A 250 16.49 13.43 6.16
C THR A 250 16.62 12.51 4.94
N LEU A 251 17.13 11.29 5.13
CA LEU A 251 17.17 10.27 4.09
C LEU A 251 15.75 9.83 3.67
N SER A 252 14.82 9.65 4.63
CA SER A 252 13.40 9.38 4.34
C SER A 252 12.71 10.54 3.63
N LEU A 253 13.00 11.80 3.98
CA LEU A 253 12.49 12.95 3.24
C LEU A 253 13.05 13.04 1.82
N THR A 254 14.32 12.68 1.64
CA THR A 254 14.98 12.66 0.32
C THR A 254 14.43 11.56 -0.57
N SER A 255 14.18 10.37 -0.01
CA SER A 255 13.53 9.26 -0.75
C SER A 255 12.08 9.58 -1.09
N LEU A 256 11.33 10.21 -0.19
CA LEU A 256 9.99 10.72 -0.46
C LEU A 256 9.98 11.74 -1.61
N PHE A 257 10.91 12.71 -1.61
CA PHE A 257 11.06 13.65 -2.72
C PHE A 257 11.43 12.94 -4.03
N SER A 258 12.31 11.94 -3.96
CA SER A 258 12.71 11.12 -5.11
C SER A 258 11.51 10.36 -5.70
N LEU A 259 10.63 9.79 -4.88
CA LEU A 259 9.38 9.15 -5.33
C LEU A 259 8.48 10.14 -6.10
N ILE A 260 8.34 11.37 -5.60
CA ILE A 260 7.59 12.43 -6.29
C ILE A 260 8.26 12.77 -7.63
N VAL A 261 9.59 12.81 -7.71
CA VAL A 261 10.30 13.13 -8.96
C VAL A 261 10.20 11.98 -9.98
N PHE A 262 10.35 10.74 -9.55
CA PHE A 262 10.37 9.57 -10.46
C PHE A 262 8.97 9.14 -10.92
N ILE A 263 7.99 9.14 -10.01
CA ILE A 263 6.65 8.58 -10.26
C ILE A 263 5.59 9.69 -10.35
N GLY A 264 5.86 10.86 -9.77
CA GLY A 264 4.90 11.95 -9.65
C GLY A 264 4.02 11.84 -8.41
N HIS A 265 3.80 10.65 -7.86
CA HIS A 265 2.82 10.42 -6.80
C HIS A 265 3.33 9.62 -5.60
N LEU A 266 2.67 9.79 -4.44
CA LEU A 266 2.99 9.08 -3.20
C LEU A 266 2.03 7.91 -2.90
N SER A 267 1.17 7.50 -3.85
CA SER A 267 0.21 6.42 -3.61
C SER A 267 0.87 5.08 -3.26
N ASP A 268 2.07 4.83 -3.78
CA ASP A 268 2.79 3.56 -3.58
C ASP A 268 3.35 3.42 -2.15
N LEU A 269 3.37 4.50 -1.36
CA LEU A 269 3.67 4.45 0.07
C LEU A 269 2.47 4.01 0.91
N VAL A 270 1.26 4.13 0.37
CA VAL A 270 0.04 3.76 1.07
C VAL A 270 -0.16 2.26 0.92
N CYS A 271 -0.35 1.56 2.04
CA CYS A 271 -0.63 0.13 2.09
C CYS A 271 -1.88 -0.13 2.95
N SER A 272 -2.12 -1.38 3.34
CA SER A 272 -3.14 -1.69 4.35
C SER A 272 -2.88 -0.85 5.63
N PRO A 273 -3.90 -0.32 6.32
CA PRO A 273 -5.31 -0.70 6.22
C PRO A 273 -6.09 -0.02 5.09
N PHE A 274 -5.51 0.91 4.31
CA PHE A 274 -6.24 1.64 3.24
C PHE A 274 -6.45 0.83 1.96
N LEU A 275 -5.66 -0.21 1.76
CA LEU A 275 -5.71 -1.02 0.54
C LEU A 275 -5.89 -2.49 0.95
N PHE A 276 -7.01 -3.06 0.54
CA PHE A 276 -7.31 -4.48 0.68
C PHE A 276 -7.69 -5.04 -0.68
N SER A 277 -6.96 -6.05 -1.10
CA SER A 277 -7.20 -6.74 -2.36
C SER A 277 -7.97 -8.04 -2.16
N TYR A 278 -8.88 -8.31 -3.10
CA TYR A 278 -9.58 -9.57 -3.22
C TYR A 278 -8.73 -10.57 -4.02
N ASP A 279 -8.68 -11.82 -3.58
CA ASP A 279 -7.89 -12.85 -4.22
C ASP A 279 -8.40 -13.20 -5.63
N SER A 280 -7.81 -12.55 -6.64
CA SER A 280 -8.13 -12.76 -8.05
C SER A 280 -6.89 -13.06 -8.86
N ILE A 281 -7.04 -13.87 -9.91
CA ILE A 281 -5.93 -14.17 -10.83
C ILE A 281 -5.47 -12.94 -11.59
N GLU A 282 -6.40 -12.07 -11.97
CA GLU A 282 -6.11 -10.92 -12.81
C GLU A 282 -5.26 -9.88 -12.07
N PHE A 283 -5.56 -9.67 -10.78
CA PHE A 283 -4.86 -8.70 -9.95
C PHE A 283 -3.60 -9.26 -9.29
N ASN A 284 -3.57 -10.56 -8.96
CA ASN A 284 -2.49 -11.11 -8.13
C ASN A 284 -1.31 -11.69 -8.92
N ILE A 285 -1.49 -11.97 -10.21
CA ILE A 285 -0.44 -12.60 -11.02
C ILE A 285 0.23 -11.60 -11.95
N GLN A 286 -0.53 -10.63 -12.48
CA GLN A 286 -0.01 -9.66 -13.44
C GLN A 286 0.43 -8.38 -12.73
N PHE A 287 1.75 -8.21 -12.60
CA PHE A 287 2.37 -6.97 -12.13
C PHE A 287 2.23 -5.87 -13.19
N GLY A 288 1.28 -4.97 -12.98
CA GLY A 288 1.03 -3.84 -13.88
C GLY A 288 1.98 -2.67 -13.61
N CYS A 289 2.44 -2.00 -14.67
CA CYS A 289 3.07 -0.68 -14.59
C CYS A 289 2.36 0.28 -15.55
N PRO A 290 2.14 1.55 -15.16
CA PRO A 290 1.54 2.56 -16.02
C PRO A 290 2.40 2.95 -17.23
N LEU A 291 3.69 2.59 -17.27
CA LEU A 291 4.62 2.95 -18.36
C LEU A 291 4.45 2.10 -19.64
N LEU A 292 3.27 1.51 -19.86
CA LEU A 292 3.00 0.64 -20.99
C LEU A 292 3.03 1.43 -22.31
N THR A 293 4.14 1.32 -23.05
CA THR A 293 4.15 1.68 -24.47
C THR A 293 3.64 0.50 -25.28
N ARG A 294 2.56 0.73 -26.04
CA ARG A 294 1.79 -0.26 -26.83
C ARG A 294 2.62 -1.09 -27.85
N GLN A 295 3.90 -0.78 -28.05
CA GLN A 295 4.75 -1.34 -29.10
C GLN A 295 5.85 -2.30 -28.60
N MET A 296 5.99 -2.52 -27.29
CA MET A 296 7.07 -3.36 -26.75
C MET A 296 6.67 -4.82 -26.62
N LYS A 297 7.63 -5.75 -26.84
CA LYS A 297 7.44 -7.17 -26.54
C LYS A 297 7.21 -7.36 -25.04
N GLN A 298 6.29 -8.25 -24.67
CA GLN A 298 5.86 -8.48 -23.29
C GLN A 298 7.00 -8.72 -22.30
N TRP A 299 7.99 -9.55 -22.65
CA TRP A 299 9.15 -9.81 -21.77
C TRP A 299 9.97 -8.54 -21.45
N LYS A 300 10.03 -7.57 -22.38
CA LYS A 300 10.72 -6.29 -22.14
C LYS A 300 9.93 -5.43 -21.17
N ILE A 301 8.60 -5.45 -21.29
CA ILE A 301 7.70 -4.75 -20.37
C ILE A 301 7.88 -5.33 -18.97
N ASN A 302 7.84 -6.66 -18.83
CA ASN A 302 8.01 -7.33 -17.54
C ASN A 302 9.37 -7.00 -16.90
N LEU A 303 10.45 -6.98 -17.69
CA LEU A 303 11.79 -6.62 -17.22
C LEU A 303 11.87 -5.14 -16.77
N ILE A 304 11.30 -4.22 -17.54
CA ILE A 304 11.26 -2.79 -17.18
C ILE A 304 10.42 -2.59 -15.91
N ASN A 305 9.29 -3.28 -15.80
CA ASN A 305 8.43 -3.22 -14.62
C ASN A 305 9.19 -3.70 -13.38
N PHE A 306 9.91 -4.81 -13.49
CA PHE A 306 10.77 -5.32 -12.42
C PHE A 306 11.82 -4.27 -12.02
N ILE A 307 12.59 -3.74 -12.96
CA ILE A 307 13.64 -2.75 -12.66
C ILE A 307 13.05 -1.49 -12.01
N LEU A 308 11.96 -0.95 -12.54
CA LEU A 308 11.38 0.27 -12.00
C LEU A 308 10.73 0.03 -10.65
N TYR A 309 9.87 -0.97 -10.51
CA TYR A 309 9.15 -1.20 -9.26
C TYR A 309 10.02 -1.82 -8.18
N GLU A 310 10.66 -2.95 -8.46
CA GLU A 310 11.38 -3.70 -7.42
C GLU A 310 12.72 -3.04 -7.08
N ILE A 311 13.48 -2.60 -8.09
CA ILE A 311 14.82 -2.06 -7.83
C ILE A 311 14.79 -0.57 -7.44
N ILE A 312 13.84 0.23 -7.95
CA ILE A 312 13.82 1.67 -7.65
C ILE A 312 12.73 2.02 -6.64
N ILE A 313 11.47 1.75 -6.96
CA ILE A 313 10.33 2.25 -6.16
C ILE A 313 10.25 1.54 -4.80
N SER A 314 10.40 0.21 -4.76
CA SER A 314 10.37 -0.58 -3.52
C SER A 314 11.48 -0.14 -2.56
N ASN A 315 12.71 0.00 -3.06
CA ASN A 315 13.85 0.50 -2.28
C ASN A 315 13.61 1.91 -1.71
N LEU A 316 13.11 2.84 -2.52
CA LEU A 316 12.78 4.19 -2.04
C LEU A 316 11.64 4.16 -1.00
N SER A 317 10.66 3.28 -1.17
CA SER A 317 9.58 3.08 -0.20
C SER A 317 10.12 2.58 1.14
N ILE A 318 10.96 1.55 1.14
CA ILE A 318 11.58 0.99 2.34
C ILE A 318 12.37 2.05 3.11
N ILE A 319 13.20 2.84 2.41
CA ILE A 319 13.96 3.94 3.02
C ILE A 319 13.03 4.99 3.62
N THR A 320 11.92 5.31 2.95
CA THR A 320 10.93 6.25 3.46
C THR A 320 10.31 5.70 4.74
N TRP A 321 9.80 4.47 4.71
CA TRP A 321 9.19 3.80 5.86
C TRP A 321 10.14 3.72 7.06
N ARG A 322 11.40 3.29 6.83
CA ARG A 322 12.40 3.05 7.87
C ARG A 322 12.68 4.29 8.73
N GLY A 323 12.94 5.45 8.13
CA GLY A 323 13.29 6.64 8.92
C GLY A 323 12.09 7.30 9.58
N PHE A 324 10.87 7.18 9.02
CA PHE A 324 9.65 7.55 9.76
C PHE A 324 9.42 6.62 10.96
N TYR A 325 9.66 5.32 10.81
CA TYR A 325 9.57 4.35 11.91
C TYR A 325 10.57 4.69 13.03
N HIS A 326 11.84 4.94 12.68
CA HIS A 326 12.88 5.35 13.65
C HIS A 326 12.55 6.62 14.40
N PHE A 327 12.03 7.61 13.67
CA PHE A 327 11.65 8.87 14.24
C PHE A 327 10.59 8.65 15.34
N LEU A 328 9.61 7.78 15.07
CA LEU A 328 8.63 7.41 16.09
C LEU A 328 9.26 6.63 17.25
N ASP A 329 10.18 5.70 17.00
CA ASP A 329 10.87 4.96 18.07
C ASP A 329 11.69 5.87 18.99
N SER A 330 12.33 6.89 18.43
CA SER A 330 13.16 7.83 19.19
C SER A 330 12.34 8.81 20.04
N PHE A 331 11.21 9.28 19.53
CA PHE A 331 10.46 10.38 20.15
C PHE A 331 9.15 9.97 20.81
N PHE A 332 8.55 8.84 20.43
CA PHE A 332 7.18 8.51 20.80
C PHE A 332 7.15 7.51 21.97
N TYR A 333 7.28 8.03 23.18
CA TYR A 333 7.27 7.26 24.44
C TYR A 333 8.25 6.07 24.45
N PRO A 334 9.57 6.31 24.27
CA PRO A 334 10.57 5.25 24.19
C PRO A 334 10.64 4.36 25.45
N ASP A 335 10.31 4.93 26.62
CA ASP A 335 10.38 4.21 27.91
C ASP A 335 9.13 3.37 28.23
N ASN A 336 8.05 3.49 27.45
CA ASN A 336 6.78 2.80 27.72
C ASN A 336 6.15 2.30 26.41
N LEU A 337 6.57 1.09 26.01
CA LEU A 337 6.16 0.46 24.76
C LEU A 337 4.64 0.28 24.66
N THR A 338 3.96 -0.12 25.75
CA THR A 338 2.50 -0.29 25.74
C THR A 338 1.76 1.03 25.51
N MET A 339 2.21 2.12 26.17
CA MET A 339 1.63 3.45 25.96
C MET A 339 1.93 3.97 24.54
N SER A 340 3.15 3.73 24.05
CA SER A 340 3.56 4.06 22.68
C SER A 340 2.66 3.35 21.65
N ALA A 341 2.47 2.05 21.80
CA ALA A 341 1.62 1.23 20.92
C ALA A 341 0.17 1.72 20.92
N GLY A 342 -0.42 1.94 22.10
CA GLY A 342 -1.80 2.42 22.22
C GLY A 342 -2.02 3.81 21.60
N LEU A 343 -1.08 4.73 21.79
CA LEU A 343 -1.15 6.06 21.18
C LEU A 343 -0.91 6.04 19.67
N CYS A 344 -0.01 5.18 19.19
CA CYS A 344 0.19 4.98 17.75
C CYS A 344 -1.09 4.47 17.08
N LEU A 345 -1.75 3.46 17.66
CA LEU A 345 -3.04 2.99 17.16
C LEU A 345 -4.11 4.08 17.22
N LEU A 346 -4.19 4.84 18.32
CA LEU A 346 -5.15 5.92 18.47
C LEU A 346 -4.97 6.99 17.37
N ILE A 347 -3.76 7.50 17.18
CA ILE A 347 -3.46 8.52 16.17
C ILE A 347 -3.68 7.94 14.76
N GLY A 348 -3.19 6.74 14.51
CA GLY A 348 -3.31 6.07 13.22
C GLY A 348 -4.77 5.88 12.81
N TYR A 349 -5.63 5.39 13.72
CA TYR A 349 -7.06 5.22 13.44
C TYR A 349 -7.86 6.53 13.39
N LEU A 350 -7.46 7.54 14.19
CA LEU A 350 -8.02 8.89 14.10
C LEU A 350 -7.73 9.56 12.75
N LEU A 351 -6.66 9.17 12.05
CA LEU A 351 -6.40 9.58 10.68
C LEU A 351 -7.10 8.67 9.66
N TYR A 352 -7.07 7.35 9.87
CA TYR A 352 -7.63 6.36 8.96
C TYR A 352 -9.11 6.55 8.68
N PHE A 353 -9.95 6.58 9.73
CA PHE A 353 -11.40 6.62 9.55
C PHE A 353 -11.89 7.89 8.84
N PRO A 354 -11.44 9.11 9.21
CA PRO A 354 -11.82 10.31 8.47
C PRO A 354 -11.33 10.28 7.02
N LEU A 355 -10.10 9.84 6.77
CA LEU A 355 -9.58 9.74 5.40
C LEU A 355 -10.38 8.75 4.55
N MET A 356 -10.90 7.67 5.16
CA MET A 356 -11.75 6.68 4.49
C MET A 356 -13.17 7.18 4.24
N TYR A 357 -13.85 7.70 5.25
CA TYR A 357 -15.25 8.12 5.11
C TYR A 357 -15.43 9.43 4.35
N PHE A 358 -14.42 10.29 4.34
CA PHE A 358 -14.50 11.60 3.68
C PHE A 358 -13.73 11.66 2.36
N GLN A 359 -13.37 10.54 1.72
CA GLN A 359 -12.67 10.53 0.43
C GLN A 359 -13.38 11.39 -0.63
N THR A 360 -14.67 11.12 -0.86
CA THR A 360 -15.49 11.85 -1.85
C THR A 360 -15.66 13.31 -1.46
N TYR A 361 -15.90 13.58 -0.17
CA TYR A 361 -16.03 14.94 0.32
C TYR A 361 -14.74 15.75 0.14
N LEU A 362 -13.56 15.15 0.36
CA LEU A 362 -12.27 15.80 0.13
C LEU A 362 -12.08 16.13 -1.36
N GLU A 363 -12.51 15.27 -2.28
CA GLU A 363 -12.51 15.58 -3.72
C GLU A 363 -13.48 16.72 -4.07
N GLU A 364 -14.67 16.73 -3.48
CA GLU A 364 -15.64 17.81 -3.71
C GLU A 364 -15.16 19.15 -3.13
N LEU A 365 -14.51 19.15 -1.97
CA LEU A 365 -13.95 20.36 -1.37
C LEU A 365 -12.90 21.01 -2.27
N ASN A 366 -12.12 20.19 -2.97
CA ASN A 366 -11.13 20.66 -3.92
C ASN A 366 -11.79 21.48 -5.06
N LEU A 367 -12.99 21.10 -5.48
CA LEU A 367 -13.74 21.80 -6.52
C LEU A 367 -14.51 23.03 -6.00
N LYS A 368 -14.88 23.03 -4.71
CA LYS A 368 -15.76 24.05 -4.12
C LYS A 368 -15.05 25.35 -3.75
N TYR A 369 -13.76 25.31 -3.43
CA TYR A 369 -13.02 26.47 -2.93
C TYR A 369 -11.99 26.97 -3.94
N ASP A 370 -12.12 28.23 -4.37
CA ASP A 370 -11.27 28.86 -5.39
C ASP A 370 -9.76 28.70 -5.14
N PHE A 371 -9.32 28.75 -3.88
CA PHE A 371 -7.92 28.56 -3.53
C PHE A 371 -7.43 27.13 -3.81
N TRP A 372 -8.21 26.12 -3.41
CA TRP A 372 -7.88 24.71 -3.64
C TRP A 372 -8.02 24.35 -5.11
N THR A 373 -9.05 24.87 -5.79
CA THR A 373 -9.23 24.77 -7.24
C THR A 373 -8.01 25.37 -7.96
N PHE A 374 -7.54 26.55 -7.55
CA PHE A 374 -6.34 27.17 -8.12
C PHE A 374 -5.09 26.29 -7.92
N ILE A 375 -4.86 25.77 -6.71
CA ILE A 375 -3.73 24.86 -6.45
C ILE A 375 -3.85 23.60 -7.29
N SER A 376 -5.02 22.99 -7.38
CA SER A 376 -5.21 21.73 -8.12
C SER A 376 -5.16 21.92 -9.63
N ILE A 377 -5.51 23.09 -10.16
CA ILE A 377 -5.32 23.40 -11.59
C ILE A 377 -3.82 23.58 -11.90
N ASN A 378 -3.09 24.30 -11.05
CA ASN A 378 -1.67 24.61 -11.29
C ASN A 378 -0.73 23.46 -10.89
N PHE A 379 -1.11 22.68 -9.88
CA PHE A 379 -0.36 21.58 -9.26
C PHE A 379 -1.30 20.42 -8.90
N PRO A 380 -1.93 19.76 -9.89
CA PRO A 380 -2.95 18.71 -9.64
C PRO A 380 -2.44 17.58 -8.76
N GLN A 381 -1.15 17.29 -8.84
CA GLN A 381 -0.52 16.22 -8.09
C GLN A 381 -0.17 16.61 -6.65
N PHE A 382 -0.06 17.91 -6.35
CA PHE A 382 0.33 18.39 -5.01
C PHE A 382 -0.75 18.09 -3.96
N TYR A 383 -2.00 18.47 -4.23
CA TYR A 383 -3.12 18.19 -3.33
C TYR A 383 -3.29 16.67 -3.09
N ARG A 384 -3.12 15.87 -4.14
CA ARG A 384 -3.16 14.40 -4.06
C ARG A 384 -2.03 13.84 -3.22
N ASN A 385 -0.81 14.33 -3.41
CA ASN A 385 0.36 13.91 -2.63
C ASN A 385 0.24 14.26 -1.15
N ILE A 386 -0.36 15.39 -0.78
CA ILE A 386 -0.66 15.71 0.64
C ILE A 386 -1.56 14.63 1.25
N ARG A 387 -2.59 14.20 0.53
CA ARG A 387 -3.52 13.19 1.03
C ARG A 387 -2.89 11.80 1.13
N HIS A 388 -2.10 11.42 0.12
CA HIS A 388 -1.31 10.18 0.17
C HIS A 388 -0.29 10.22 1.32
N LEU A 389 0.31 11.38 1.60
CA LEU A 389 1.18 11.57 2.75
C LEU A 389 0.43 11.38 4.08
N LEU A 390 -0.77 11.94 4.23
CA LEU A 390 -1.60 11.73 5.43
C LEU A 390 -2.01 10.26 5.60
N ALA A 391 -2.37 9.58 4.50
CA ALA A 391 -2.67 8.16 4.51
C ALA A 391 -1.44 7.32 4.87
N PHE A 392 -0.27 7.62 4.29
CA PHE A 392 0.99 6.99 4.64
C PHE A 392 1.35 7.17 6.12
N LEU A 393 1.24 8.39 6.66
CA LEU A 393 1.46 8.62 8.10
C LEU A 393 0.52 7.79 8.96
N SER A 394 -0.76 7.71 8.59
CA SER A 394 -1.73 6.83 9.24
C SER A 394 -1.27 5.36 9.17
N CYS A 395 -0.83 4.87 8.02
CA CYS A 395 -0.27 3.51 7.90
C CYS A 395 0.89 3.30 8.88
N VAL A 396 1.91 4.17 8.88
CA VAL A 396 3.07 4.05 9.76
C VAL A 396 2.65 3.94 11.23
N PHE A 397 1.71 4.78 11.67
CA PHE A 397 1.19 4.74 13.03
C PHE A 397 0.46 3.44 13.35
N VAL A 398 -0.45 2.96 12.49
CA VAL A 398 -1.21 1.74 12.80
C VAL A 398 -0.31 0.49 12.71
N TRP A 399 0.59 0.40 11.72
CA TRP A 399 1.57 -0.70 11.58
C TRP A 399 2.46 -0.80 12.82
N ARG A 400 3.14 0.29 13.18
CA ARG A 400 3.98 0.35 14.38
C ARG A 400 3.20 0.00 15.64
N GLY A 401 1.97 0.50 15.76
CA GLY A 401 1.10 0.21 16.89
C GLY A 401 0.84 -1.29 17.08
N TYR A 402 0.56 -2.03 15.99
CA TYR A 402 0.37 -3.47 16.07
C TYR A 402 1.67 -4.26 16.21
N TRP A 403 2.75 -3.87 15.53
CA TRP A 403 4.08 -4.48 15.71
C TRP A 403 4.48 -4.47 17.18
N LEU A 404 4.43 -3.30 17.84
CA LEU A 404 4.74 -3.20 19.27
C LEU A 404 3.83 -4.04 20.18
N LEU A 405 2.55 -4.20 19.81
CA LEU A 405 1.66 -5.09 20.57
C LEU A 405 2.03 -6.56 20.40
N TYR A 406 2.40 -6.98 19.19
CA TYR A 406 2.82 -8.36 18.95
C TYR A 406 4.18 -8.63 19.60
N ASP A 407 5.12 -7.68 19.51
CA ASP A 407 6.41 -7.77 20.18
C ASP A 407 6.31 -7.95 21.68
N GLU A 408 5.30 -7.36 22.33
CA GLU A 408 5.11 -7.47 23.78
C GLU A 408 4.30 -8.71 24.19
N TYR A 409 3.28 -9.09 23.41
CA TYR A 409 2.25 -10.05 23.85
C TYR A 409 2.20 -11.38 23.10
N LEU A 410 2.94 -11.56 21.99
CA LEU A 410 2.81 -12.77 21.16
C LEU A 410 3.49 -14.02 21.74
N TYR A 411 4.29 -13.91 22.81
CA TYR A 411 5.08 -15.03 23.34
C TYR A 411 4.21 -16.08 24.05
N ILE A 412 3.87 -17.16 23.33
CA ILE A 412 3.05 -18.27 23.87
C ILE A 412 3.91 -19.50 24.20
N PHE A 413 4.89 -19.85 23.36
CA PHE A 413 5.77 -21.00 23.58
C PHE A 413 7.15 -20.56 24.07
N GLU A 414 7.84 -21.44 24.80
CA GLU A 414 9.24 -21.24 25.21
C GLU A 414 10.18 -21.12 23.98
N ASP A 415 9.90 -21.88 22.92
CA ASP A 415 10.64 -21.78 21.66
C ASP A 415 10.03 -20.71 20.74
N TYR A 416 10.73 -19.57 20.59
CA TYR A 416 10.28 -18.42 19.79
C TYR A 416 9.90 -18.80 18.34
N TYR A 417 10.72 -19.61 17.66
CA TYR A 417 10.48 -19.98 16.26
C TYR A 417 9.17 -20.77 16.06
N LYS A 418 8.74 -21.57 17.05
CA LYS A 418 7.49 -22.33 16.97
C LYS A 418 6.29 -21.39 17.02
N THR A 419 6.35 -20.37 17.87
CA THR A 419 5.33 -19.31 17.97
C THR A 419 5.18 -18.59 16.64
N TYR A 420 6.29 -18.09 16.07
CA TYR A 420 6.24 -17.35 14.82
C TYR A 420 5.77 -18.23 13.66
N LEU A 421 6.27 -19.46 13.53
CA LEU A 421 5.83 -20.38 12.48
C LEU A 421 4.33 -20.68 12.57
N LEU A 422 3.81 -20.91 13.78
CA LEU A 422 2.38 -21.16 13.98
C LEU A 422 1.54 -19.97 13.51
N PHE A 423 1.84 -18.76 13.98
CA PHE A 423 1.06 -17.57 13.64
C PHE A 423 1.24 -17.13 12.19
N TYR A 424 2.40 -17.39 11.59
CA TYR A 424 2.64 -17.16 10.17
C TYR A 424 1.66 -17.96 9.31
N PHE A 425 1.55 -19.28 9.55
CA PHE A 425 0.62 -20.12 8.80
C PHE A 425 -0.85 -19.88 9.17
N ILE A 426 -1.18 -19.65 10.45
CA ILE A 426 -2.56 -19.36 10.87
C ILE A 426 -3.07 -18.06 10.24
N SER A 427 -2.28 -17.00 10.28
CA SER A 427 -2.67 -15.70 9.71
C SER A 427 -2.86 -15.80 8.20
N PHE A 428 -1.96 -16.49 7.49
CA PHE A 428 -2.12 -16.74 6.06
C PHE A 428 -3.35 -17.58 5.75
N LEU A 429 -3.58 -18.67 6.50
CA LEU A 429 -4.73 -19.54 6.30
C LEU A 429 -6.04 -18.78 6.53
N PHE A 430 -6.10 -17.96 7.57
CA PHE A 430 -7.25 -17.11 7.85
C PHE A 430 -7.55 -16.13 6.71
N LEU A 431 -6.55 -15.35 6.28
CA LEU A 431 -6.69 -14.41 5.16
C LEU A 431 -7.03 -15.14 3.84
N SER A 432 -6.48 -16.32 3.64
CA SER A 432 -6.75 -17.16 2.47
C SER A 432 -8.18 -17.68 2.44
N LEU A 433 -8.73 -18.11 3.59
CA LEU A 433 -10.12 -18.53 3.73
C LEU A 433 -11.08 -17.36 3.45
N ILE A 434 -10.72 -16.18 3.92
CA ILE A 434 -11.47 -14.94 3.71
C ILE A 434 -11.27 -14.37 2.29
N GLN A 435 -10.35 -14.91 1.50
CA GLN A 435 -10.06 -14.45 0.13
C GLN A 435 -9.45 -13.05 0.06
N THR A 436 -8.62 -12.68 1.04
CA THR A 436 -7.86 -11.41 1.11
C THR A 436 -6.35 -11.61 1.21
N SER A 437 -5.85 -12.83 0.99
CA SER A 437 -4.42 -13.14 1.17
C SER A 437 -3.49 -12.29 0.29
N SER A 438 -3.97 -11.80 -0.85
CA SER A 438 -3.22 -10.91 -1.73
C SER A 438 -2.92 -9.55 -1.13
N SER A 439 -3.68 -9.10 -0.13
CA SER A 439 -3.43 -7.82 0.55
C SER A 439 -2.07 -7.82 1.24
N ILE A 440 -1.55 -9.01 1.57
CA ILE A 440 -0.23 -9.18 2.18
C ILE A 440 0.89 -8.70 1.24
N ASN A 441 0.73 -8.84 -0.07
CA ASN A 441 1.75 -8.48 -1.08
C ASN A 441 1.78 -6.98 -1.41
N GLY A 442 1.06 -6.15 -0.67
CA GLY A 442 0.90 -4.73 -0.97
C GLY A 442 -0.16 -4.46 -2.05
N PRO A 443 -0.23 -3.22 -2.57
CA PRO A 443 -1.30 -2.78 -3.47
C PRO A 443 -1.19 -3.42 -4.86
N LEU A 444 -1.75 -4.63 -4.98
CA LEU A 444 -1.93 -5.33 -6.25
C LEU A 444 -3.13 -4.74 -7.00
N SER A 445 -2.86 -3.68 -7.77
CA SER A 445 -3.77 -3.03 -8.74
C SER A 445 -5.11 -2.50 -8.21
N ASN A 446 -5.60 -1.42 -8.83
CA ASN A 446 -6.88 -0.82 -8.44
C ASN A 446 -8.02 -1.81 -8.65
N ILE A 447 -8.75 -2.11 -7.59
CA ILE A 447 -10.00 -2.86 -7.66
C ILE A 447 -11.11 -1.89 -8.04
N ASP A 448 -11.93 -2.27 -9.02
CA ASP A 448 -13.09 -1.48 -9.41
C ASP A 448 -14.12 -1.42 -8.26
N ASP A 449 -14.27 -0.25 -7.67
CA ASP A 449 -15.36 0.03 -6.74
C ASP A 449 -16.64 0.37 -7.52
N LYS A 450 -17.47 -0.65 -7.73
CA LYS A 450 -18.76 -0.52 -8.42
C LYS A 450 -19.70 0.48 -7.74
N ASN A 451 -19.63 0.61 -6.41
CA ASN A 451 -20.51 1.52 -5.67
C ASN A 451 -19.94 2.94 -5.59
N GLN A 452 -18.68 3.14 -6.01
CA GLN A 452 -17.95 4.41 -5.95
C GLN A 452 -17.96 5.05 -4.55
N PHE A 453 -18.01 4.21 -3.51
CA PHE A 453 -17.92 4.63 -2.12
C PHE A 453 -16.54 5.19 -1.79
N PHE A 454 -15.51 4.55 -2.34
CA PHE A 454 -14.11 4.82 -2.06
C PHE A 454 -13.36 4.98 -3.38
N PRO A 455 -13.52 6.13 -4.05
CA PRO A 455 -13.00 6.35 -5.40
C PRO A 455 -11.46 6.33 -5.49
N LEU A 456 -10.76 6.42 -4.36
CA LEU A 456 -9.30 6.58 -4.32
C LEU A 456 -8.60 5.41 -3.66
N TYR A 457 -9.12 4.95 -2.52
CA TYR A 457 -8.63 3.77 -1.83
C TYR A 457 -9.74 2.72 -1.86
N PRO A 458 -9.84 1.91 -2.93
CA PRO A 458 -10.97 1.00 -3.11
C PRO A 458 -11.03 0.01 -1.94
N HIS A 459 -12.09 0.15 -1.15
CA HIS A 459 -12.35 -0.64 0.05
C HIS A 459 -13.55 -1.58 -0.13
N CYS A 460 -13.78 -2.03 -1.36
CA CYS A 460 -14.94 -2.81 -1.78
C CYS A 460 -14.80 -4.32 -1.53
N TYR A 461 -13.91 -4.75 -0.64
CA TYR A 461 -13.69 -6.18 -0.40
C TYR A 461 -14.98 -6.90 0.07
N VAL A 462 -15.68 -6.34 1.06
CA VAL A 462 -16.88 -6.97 1.64
C VAL A 462 -18.01 -7.01 0.60
N SER A 463 -18.20 -5.92 -0.15
CA SER A 463 -19.19 -5.87 -1.23
C SER A 463 -18.90 -6.85 -2.36
N ILE A 464 -17.62 -7.08 -2.71
CA ILE A 464 -17.23 -8.10 -3.70
C ILE A 464 -17.54 -9.50 -3.19
N VAL A 465 -17.22 -9.81 -1.93
CA VAL A 465 -17.49 -11.12 -1.33
C VAL A 465 -18.98 -11.40 -1.23
N GLN A 466 -19.76 -10.42 -0.73
CA GLN A 466 -21.22 -10.54 -0.67
C GLN A 466 -21.81 -10.85 -2.05
N ARG A 467 -21.35 -10.15 -3.09
CA ARG A 467 -21.80 -10.39 -4.46
C ARG A 467 -21.46 -11.81 -4.93
N LYS A 468 -20.24 -12.28 -4.72
CA LYS A 468 -19.83 -13.62 -5.13
C LYS A 468 -20.55 -14.74 -4.40
N ILE A 469 -20.96 -14.53 -3.14
CA ILE A 469 -21.77 -15.49 -2.39
C ILE A 469 -23.21 -15.52 -2.93
N SER A 470 -23.72 -14.39 -3.41
CA SER A 470 -25.08 -14.30 -3.98
C SER A 470 -25.22 -14.87 -5.41
N GLN A 471 -24.10 -15.09 -6.12
CA GLN A 471 -24.04 -15.66 -7.47
C GLN A 471 -23.81 -17.17 -7.41
#